data_AF-A0A9Q0EBI4-F1
#
_entry.id   AF-A0A9Q0EBI4-F1
#
_cell.length_a   1.000
_cell.length_b   1.000
_cell.length_c   1.000
_cell.angle_alpha   90.00
_cell.angle_beta   90.00
_cell.angle_gamma   90.00
#
_symmetry.space_group_name_H-M   'P 1'
#
loop_
_entity.id
_entity.type
_entity.pdbx_description
1 polymer ?
#
loop_
_entity_poly.entity_id
_entity_poly.type
_entity_poly.pdbx_seq_one_letter_code
_entity_poly.pdbx_strand_id
1 'polypeptide(L)'
;MAPLHVFAALALACLGVASQPDCNELVKPMVNLSSSVGKWILHAATTDSEPLTAQMENYTSSWLHVKRILDGNPQIAEIANKVVGRCVYMQTNVSAVGDKLLMAFIANLENKNLYINGQFHETCPDCLMWSDTFKCMAQRR
;
A
#
# COMPACT_ATOMS: atom_id res chain seq x y z
N MET A 1 -0.67 46.23 -16.45
CA MET A 1 -1.19 45.31 -15.41
C MET A 1 -1.94 44.14 -16.07
N ALA A 2 -1.32 43.45 -17.03
CA ALA A 2 -1.91 42.36 -17.82
C ALA A 2 -1.11 41.03 -17.85
N PRO A 3 0.23 40.99 -17.65
CA PRO A 3 0.97 39.74 -17.84
C PRO A 3 0.74 38.73 -16.71
N LEU A 4 0.45 39.20 -15.48
CA LEU A 4 0.27 38.34 -14.31
C LEU A 4 -0.94 37.39 -14.45
N HIS A 5 -2.01 37.85 -15.10
CA HIS A 5 -3.24 37.06 -15.28
C HIS A 5 -3.07 35.97 -16.33
N VAL A 6 -2.24 36.22 -17.35
CA VAL A 6 -1.91 35.23 -18.39
C VAL A 6 -1.07 34.10 -17.80
N PHE A 7 -0.07 34.41 -16.97
CA PHE A 7 0.74 33.39 -16.30
C PHE A 7 -0.06 32.56 -15.30
N ALA A 8 -0.98 33.19 -14.55
CA ALA A 8 -1.86 32.48 -13.63
C ALA A 8 -2.81 31.52 -14.37
N ALA A 9 -3.42 31.98 -15.47
CA ALA A 9 -4.29 31.14 -16.31
C ALA A 9 -3.53 29.97 -16.95
N LEU A 10 -2.28 30.20 -17.38
CA LEU A 10 -1.43 29.15 -17.95
C LEU A 10 -1.04 28.11 -16.90
N ALA A 11 -0.72 28.53 -15.67
CA ALA A 11 -0.44 27.62 -14.56
C ALA A 11 -1.67 26.78 -14.18
N LEU A 12 -2.86 27.40 -14.14
CA LEU A 12 -4.14 26.71 -13.91
C LEU A 12 -4.50 25.74 -15.04
N ALA A 13 -4.21 26.10 -16.30
CA ALA A 13 -4.40 25.22 -17.44
C ALA A 13 -3.44 24.02 -17.41
N CYS A 14 -2.18 24.22 -16.99
CA CYS A 14 -1.22 23.12 -16.81
C CYS A 14 -1.64 22.13 -15.72
N LEU A 15 -2.32 22.59 -14.65
CA LEU A 15 -2.87 21.73 -13.60
C LEU A 15 -4.08 20.91 -14.09
N GLY A 16 -4.85 21.43 -15.06
CA GLY A 16 -6.02 20.75 -15.63
C GLY A 16 -5.71 19.66 -16.66
N VAL A 17 -4.45 19.55 -17.11
CA VAL A 17 -4.00 18.52 -18.07
C VAL A 17 -3.58 17.21 -17.37
N ALA A 18 -3.53 17.18 -16.03
CA ALA A 18 -3.60 15.93 -15.29
C ALA A 18 -5.05 15.40 -15.35
N SER A 19 -5.47 14.94 -16.54
CA SER A 19 -6.72 14.18 -16.67
C SER A 19 -6.69 13.06 -15.65
N GLN A 20 -7.81 12.85 -14.93
CA GLN A 20 -7.93 11.65 -14.11
C GLN A 20 -7.57 10.45 -14.98
N PRO A 21 -6.58 9.63 -14.57
CA PRO A 21 -6.19 8.46 -15.34
C PRO A 21 -7.41 7.55 -15.53
N ASP A 22 -7.49 6.85 -16.66
CA ASP A 22 -8.54 5.85 -16.86
C ASP A 22 -8.48 4.87 -15.68
N CYS A 23 -9.64 4.58 -15.07
CA CYS A 23 -9.73 3.66 -13.94
C CYS A 23 -9.12 2.29 -14.26
N ASN A 24 -9.13 1.88 -15.52
CA ASN A 24 -8.50 0.63 -15.95
C ASN A 24 -6.97 0.67 -15.87
N GLU A 25 -6.35 1.84 -16.06
CA GLU A 25 -4.90 2.04 -15.95
C GLU A 25 -4.44 2.09 -14.48
N LEU A 26 -5.34 2.47 -13.55
CA LEU A 26 -5.05 2.56 -12.12
C LEU A 26 -4.88 1.21 -11.40
N VAL A 27 -5.34 0.11 -12.00
CA VAL A 27 -5.44 -1.19 -11.30
C VAL A 27 -4.61 -2.27 -11.98
N LYS A 28 -3.69 -1.92 -12.90
CA LYS A 28 -2.88 -2.91 -13.62
C LYS A 28 -2.04 -3.76 -12.63
N PRO A 29 -2.31 -5.08 -12.51
CA PRO A 29 -1.56 -5.93 -11.59
C PRO A 29 -0.09 -6.04 -11.99
N MET A 30 0.79 -6.08 -11.00
CA MET A 30 2.22 -6.28 -11.22
C MET A 30 2.48 -7.71 -11.66
N VAL A 31 2.95 -7.89 -12.89
CA VAL A 31 3.25 -9.22 -13.46
C VAL A 31 4.51 -9.83 -12.83
N ASN A 32 5.48 -8.98 -12.48
CA ASN A 32 6.74 -9.42 -11.91
C ASN A 32 6.87 -9.05 -10.44
N LEU A 33 6.38 -9.90 -9.53
CA LEU A 33 6.50 -9.68 -8.08
C LEU A 33 7.94 -9.53 -7.59
N SER A 34 8.96 -9.89 -8.39
CA SER A 34 10.35 -9.66 -8.00
C SER A 34 10.76 -8.19 -7.95
N SER A 35 10.08 -7.29 -8.66
CA SER A 35 10.32 -5.85 -8.53
C SER A 35 9.79 -5.27 -7.22
N SER A 36 8.96 -6.01 -6.47
CA SER A 36 8.52 -5.58 -5.14
C SER A 36 9.57 -5.79 -4.05
N VAL A 37 10.64 -6.55 -4.33
CA VAL A 37 11.71 -6.83 -3.36
C VAL A 37 12.51 -5.56 -3.08
N GLY A 38 12.65 -5.24 -1.79
CA GLY A 38 13.32 -4.02 -1.35
C GLY A 38 12.58 -3.33 -0.22
N LYS A 39 13.08 -2.16 0.16
CA LYS A 39 12.53 -1.32 1.23
C LYS A 39 11.75 -0.16 0.64
N TRP A 40 10.50 -0.04 1.06
CA TRP A 40 9.52 0.93 0.60
C TRP A 40 9.06 1.80 1.76
N ILE A 41 8.86 3.09 1.50
CA ILE A 41 8.33 4.04 2.48
C ILE A 41 6.89 4.36 2.07
N LEU A 42 5.98 4.33 3.03
CA LEU A 42 4.60 4.73 2.79
C LEU A 42 4.56 6.24 2.49
N HIS A 43 4.20 6.58 1.26
CA HIS A 43 4.07 7.96 0.83
C HIS A 43 2.64 8.50 1.02
N ALA A 44 1.65 7.71 0.60
CA ALA A 44 0.23 8.04 0.71
C ALA A 44 -0.59 6.76 0.85
N ALA A 45 -1.74 6.87 1.54
CA ALA A 45 -2.71 5.80 1.70
C ALA A 45 -4.13 6.39 1.70
N THR A 46 -5.11 5.57 1.31
CA THR A 46 -6.53 5.91 1.39
C THR A 46 -7.33 4.65 1.69
N THR A 47 -8.53 4.83 2.24
CA THR A 47 -9.47 3.75 2.56
C THR A 47 -10.90 4.27 2.45
N ASP A 48 -11.83 3.37 2.16
CA ASP A 48 -13.28 3.61 2.18
C ASP A 48 -13.90 3.43 3.59
N SER A 49 -13.10 3.02 4.58
CA SER A 49 -13.54 2.75 5.94
C SER A 49 -13.18 3.91 6.88
N GLU A 50 -14.18 4.65 7.34
CA GLU A 50 -14.02 5.75 8.28
C GLU A 50 -13.21 5.38 9.56
N PRO A 51 -13.45 4.21 10.20
CA PRO A 51 -12.60 3.77 11.31
C PRO A 51 -11.13 3.58 10.93
N LEU A 52 -10.84 3.09 9.72
CA LEU A 52 -9.47 2.94 9.24
C LEU A 52 -8.86 4.30 8.88
N THR A 53 -9.63 5.25 8.35
CA THR A 53 -9.19 6.63 8.12
C THR A 53 -8.68 7.27 9.40
N ALA A 54 -9.46 7.22 10.48
CA ALA A 54 -9.06 7.74 11.79
C ALA A 54 -7.81 7.02 12.35
N GLN A 55 -7.63 5.73 12.05
CA GLN A 55 -6.40 5.02 12.41
C GLN A 55 -5.20 5.50 11.59
N MET A 56 -5.35 5.68 10.28
CA MET A 56 -4.29 6.14 9.37
C MET A 56 -3.76 7.52 9.77
N GLU A 57 -4.61 8.42 10.27
CA GLU A 57 -4.20 9.74 10.78
C GLU A 57 -3.20 9.68 11.94
N ASN A 58 -3.16 8.58 12.68
CA ASN A 58 -2.22 8.40 13.78
C ASN A 58 -0.80 7.98 13.33
N TYR A 59 -0.62 7.64 12.04
CA TYR A 59 0.66 7.22 11.48
C TYR A 59 1.48 8.46 11.09
N THR A 60 2.69 8.57 11.64
CA THR A 60 3.64 9.63 11.25
C THR A 60 4.58 9.16 10.13
N SER A 61 4.91 7.87 10.11
CA SER A 61 5.77 7.27 9.08
C SER A 61 5.60 5.76 9.09
N SER A 62 5.69 5.13 7.92
CA SER A 62 5.67 3.68 7.79
C SER A 62 6.66 3.23 6.72
N TRP A 63 7.25 2.04 6.90
CA TRP A 63 8.00 1.37 5.86
C TRP A 63 7.67 -0.12 5.82
N LEU A 64 7.79 -0.69 4.62
CA LEU A 64 7.66 -2.11 4.30
C LEU A 64 8.99 -2.57 3.69
N HIS A 65 9.51 -3.72 4.12
CA HIS A 65 10.67 -4.35 3.50
C HIS A 65 10.29 -5.77 3.09
N VAL A 66 10.19 -5.97 1.79
CA VAL A 66 9.92 -7.27 1.19
C VAL A 66 11.26 -7.95 0.91
N LYS A 67 11.51 -9.08 1.57
CA LYS A 67 12.71 -9.89 1.44
C LYS A 67 12.41 -11.18 0.71
N ARG A 68 13.24 -11.53 -0.26
CA ARG A 68 13.24 -12.87 -0.84
C ARG A 68 14.00 -13.83 0.08
N ILE A 69 13.39 -14.97 0.41
CA ILE A 69 14.14 -16.13 0.88
C ILE A 69 14.58 -16.90 -0.37
N LEU A 70 15.87 -17.22 -0.49
CA LEU A 70 16.37 -18.08 -1.57
C LEU A 70 15.68 -19.46 -1.50
N ASP A 71 15.61 -20.15 -2.65
CA ASP A 71 15.07 -21.52 -2.77
C ASP A 71 13.54 -21.68 -2.65
N GLY A 72 12.77 -20.91 -3.43
CA GLY A 72 11.34 -21.20 -3.68
C GLY A 72 10.40 -21.01 -2.48
N ASN A 73 10.91 -20.48 -1.36
CA ASN A 73 10.17 -20.25 -0.13
C ASN A 73 9.45 -18.89 -0.11
N PRO A 74 8.37 -18.74 0.69
CA PRO A 74 7.62 -17.50 0.81
C PRO A 74 8.52 -16.31 1.17
N GLN A 75 8.16 -15.13 0.68
CA GLN A 75 8.87 -13.88 0.96
C GLN A 75 8.60 -13.47 2.42
N ILE A 76 9.53 -12.76 3.05
CA ILE A 76 9.30 -12.16 4.37
C ILE A 76 8.96 -10.69 4.17
N ALA A 77 7.90 -10.21 4.81
CA ALA A 77 7.63 -8.78 4.95
C ALA A 77 7.99 -8.33 6.36
N GLU A 78 8.85 -7.34 6.46
CA GLU A 78 9.07 -6.57 7.68
C GLU A 78 8.35 -5.23 7.55
N ILE A 79 7.58 -4.87 8.55
CA ILE A 79 6.78 -3.65 8.58
C ILE A 79 7.14 -2.90 9.85
N ALA A 80 7.41 -1.61 9.73
CA ALA A 80 7.49 -0.76 10.91
C ALA A 80 6.72 0.53 10.73
N ASN A 81 5.96 0.88 11.75
CA ASN A 81 5.09 2.04 11.80
C ASN A 81 5.47 2.90 12.99
N LYS A 82 5.52 4.22 12.80
CA LYS A 82 5.53 5.19 13.89
C LYS A 82 4.09 5.68 14.10
N VAL A 83 3.46 5.28 15.18
CA VAL A 83 2.05 5.53 15.49
C VAL A 83 1.96 6.20 16.86
N VAL A 84 1.38 7.40 16.93
CA VAL A 84 1.25 8.19 18.19
C VAL A 84 2.58 8.24 18.98
N GLY A 85 3.68 8.54 18.28
CA GLY A 85 5.02 8.63 18.88
C GLY A 85 5.69 7.31 19.25
N ARG A 86 5.04 6.15 19.05
CA ARG A 86 5.60 4.82 19.33
C ARG A 86 5.98 4.10 18.04
N CYS A 87 7.08 3.33 18.08
CA CYS A 87 7.46 2.45 16.99
C CYS A 87 6.85 1.06 17.19
N VAL A 88 6.08 0.60 16.20
CA VAL A 88 5.51 -0.76 16.15
C VAL A 88 6.20 -1.49 15.01
N TYR A 89 6.79 -2.64 15.32
CA TYR A 89 7.49 -3.50 14.35
C TYR A 89 6.78 -4.84 14.24
N MET A 90 6.69 -5.36 13.02
CA MET A 90 6.10 -6.65 12.69
C MET A 90 6.92 -7.34 11.62
N GLN A 91 6.98 -8.67 11.69
CA GLN A 91 7.50 -9.52 10.64
C GLN A 91 6.46 -10.60 10.31
N THR A 92 6.21 -10.84 9.04
CA THR A 92 5.23 -11.83 8.58
C THR A 92 5.71 -12.57 7.32
N ASN A 93 5.16 -13.76 7.11
CA ASN A 93 5.33 -14.53 5.89
C ASN A 93 4.37 -14.03 4.82
N VAL A 94 4.89 -13.93 3.60
CA VAL A 94 4.19 -13.50 2.40
C VAL A 94 4.23 -14.63 1.39
N SER A 95 3.06 -15.13 0.99
CA SER A 95 2.95 -16.09 -0.11
C SER A 95 2.37 -15.44 -1.35
N ALA A 96 2.82 -15.86 -2.52
CA ALA A 96 2.25 -15.44 -3.79
C ALA A 96 1.23 -16.47 -4.28
N VAL A 97 0.05 -16.00 -4.70
CA VAL A 97 -0.99 -16.82 -5.34
C VAL A 97 -1.41 -16.09 -6.62
N GLY A 98 -0.87 -16.54 -7.76
CA GLY A 98 -1.01 -15.81 -9.03
C GLY A 98 -0.30 -14.46 -8.96
N ASP A 99 -1.03 -13.38 -9.23
CA ASP A 99 -0.59 -11.98 -9.16
C ASP A 99 -0.88 -11.31 -7.80
N LYS A 100 -1.38 -12.07 -6.82
CA LYS A 100 -1.71 -11.57 -5.48
C LYS A 100 -0.71 -12.03 -4.45
N LEU A 101 -0.52 -11.21 -3.43
CA LEU A 101 0.23 -11.56 -2.23
C LEU A 101 -0.73 -11.74 -1.06
N LEU A 102 -0.56 -12.87 -0.39
CA LEU A 102 -1.25 -13.19 0.84
C LEU A 102 -0.30 -12.93 2.00
N MET A 103 -0.72 -12.06 2.91
CA MET A 103 -0.02 -11.78 4.16
C MET A 103 -0.90 -12.19 5.34
N ALA A 104 -0.33 -12.96 6.27
CA ALA A 104 -1.03 -13.38 7.48
C ALA A 104 -0.36 -12.74 8.70
N PHE A 105 -1.03 -11.84 9.38
CA PHE A 105 -0.51 -11.27 10.62
C PHE A 105 -1.44 -11.59 11.78
N ILE A 106 -0.80 -11.90 12.90
CA ILE A 106 -1.48 -12.13 14.17
C ILE A 106 -1.56 -10.76 14.83
N ALA A 107 -2.69 -10.08 14.64
CA ALA A 107 -2.96 -8.86 15.39
C ALA A 107 -3.46 -9.26 16.79
N ASN A 108 -3.00 -8.55 17.82
CA ASN A 108 -3.46 -8.70 19.21
C ASN A 108 -4.91 -8.16 19.42
N LEU A 109 -5.77 -8.28 18.40
CA LEU A 109 -7.21 -8.22 18.55
C LEU A 109 -7.65 -9.65 18.91
N GLU A 110 -7.53 -10.00 20.20
CA GLU A 110 -8.10 -11.25 20.77
C GLU A 110 -7.52 -12.57 20.19
N ASN A 111 -6.22 -12.63 19.85
CA ASN A 111 -5.59 -13.82 19.24
C ASN A 111 -6.23 -14.28 17.91
N LYS A 112 -6.84 -13.36 17.16
CA LYS A 112 -7.41 -13.67 15.84
C LYS A 112 -6.35 -13.51 14.76
N ASN A 113 -6.22 -14.53 13.92
CA ASN A 113 -5.41 -14.45 12.70
C ASN A 113 -6.15 -13.58 11.68
N LEU A 114 -5.57 -12.42 11.35
CA LEU A 114 -6.07 -11.57 10.28
C LEU A 114 -5.30 -11.88 9.01
N TYR A 115 -6.05 -12.28 7.98
CA TYR A 115 -5.50 -12.56 6.66
C TYR A 115 -5.82 -11.37 5.75
N ILE A 116 -4.76 -10.72 5.29
CA ILE A 116 -4.85 -9.72 4.23
C ILE A 116 -4.57 -10.42 2.90
N ASN A 117 -5.50 -10.25 1.98
CA ASN A 117 -5.25 -10.49 0.57
C ASN A 117 -5.02 -9.15 -0.10
N GLY A 118 -3.81 -8.95 -0.62
CA GLY A 118 -3.51 -7.75 -1.36
C GLY A 118 -2.77 -8.01 -2.67
N GLN A 119 -2.64 -6.94 -3.43
CA GLN A 119 -2.16 -6.96 -4.79
C GLN A 119 -1.25 -5.76 -5.00
N PHE A 120 -0.11 -6.00 -5.66
CA PHE A 120 0.73 -4.92 -6.14
C PHE A 120 0.26 -4.48 -7.53
N HIS A 121 0.25 -3.17 -7.75
CA HIS A 121 -0.11 -2.56 -9.01
C HIS A 121 1.08 -1.79 -9.60
N GLU A 122 1.16 -1.79 -10.92
CA GLU A 122 2.10 -0.96 -11.68
C GLU A 122 1.54 0.47 -11.72
N THR A 123 2.27 1.44 -11.17
CA THR A 123 1.87 2.86 -11.21
C THR A 123 2.98 3.75 -11.77
N CYS A 124 4.19 3.65 -11.23
CA CYS A 124 5.36 4.37 -11.69
C CYS A 124 6.63 3.51 -11.53
N PRO A 125 7.74 3.79 -12.25
CA PRO A 125 8.97 2.99 -12.17
C PRO A 125 9.55 2.86 -10.75
N ASP A 126 9.39 3.90 -9.93
CA ASP A 126 9.94 4.00 -8.57
C ASP A 126 8.86 3.94 -7.48
N CYS A 127 7.64 3.52 -7.84
CA CYS A 127 6.48 3.49 -6.95
C CYS A 127 5.96 2.06 -6.83
N LEU A 128 5.58 1.67 -5.62
CA LEU A 128 4.86 0.43 -5.37
C LEU A 128 3.49 0.76 -4.79
N MET A 129 2.43 0.51 -5.54
CA MET A 129 1.07 0.63 -5.05
C MET A 129 0.59 -0.72 -4.57
N TRP A 130 0.11 -0.76 -3.33
CA TRP A 130 -0.52 -1.90 -2.69
C TRP A 130 -1.99 -1.61 -2.48
N SER A 131 -2.86 -2.55 -2.86
CA SER A 131 -4.25 -2.56 -2.43
C SER A 131 -4.54 -3.84 -1.66
N ASP A 132 -5.37 -3.76 -0.63
CA ASP A 132 -5.79 -4.92 0.14
C ASP A 132 -7.26 -4.90 0.53
N THR A 133 -7.75 -6.12 0.81
CA THR A 133 -9.06 -6.34 1.40
C THR A 133 -8.92 -7.17 2.66
N PHE A 134 -9.50 -6.67 3.76
CA PHE A 134 -9.54 -7.39 5.03
C PHE A 134 -10.67 -8.41 4.98
N LYS A 135 -10.35 -9.71 5.06
CA LYS A 135 -11.36 -10.74 5.33
C LYS A 135 -11.29 -11.11 6.80
N CYS A 136 -12.27 -10.66 7.58
CA CYS A 136 -12.54 -11.27 8.89
C CYS A 136 -13.09 -12.67 8.65
N MET A 137 -12.26 -13.71 8.85
CA MET A 137 -12.79 -15.08 8.85
C MET A 137 -13.67 -15.26 10.08
N ALA A 138 -14.99 -15.34 9.87
CA ALA A 138 -15.92 -15.74 10.91
C ALA A 138 -15.57 -17.16 11.36
N GLN A 139 -15.34 -17.32 12.66
CA GLN A 139 -15.14 -18.61 13.31
C GLN A 139 -16.38 -19.46 13.03
N ARG A 140 -16.25 -20.57 12.28
CA ARG A 140 -17.29 -21.61 12.28
C ARG A 140 -17.35 -22.13 13.72
N ARG A 141 -18.46 -21.84 14.39
CA ARG A 141 -18.83 -22.49 15.65
C ARG A 141 -19.10 -23.97 15.41
#